data_AF-A0A319EBP7-F1
#
_entry.id   AF-A0A319EBP7-F1
#
_cell.length_a   1.000
_cell.length_b   1.000
_cell.length_c   1.000
_cell.angle_alpha   90.00
_cell.angle_beta   90.00
_cell.angle_gamma   90.00
#
_symmetry.space_group_name_H-M   'P 1'
#
loop_
_entity.id
_entity.type
_entity.pdbx_description
1 polymer ?
#
loop_
_entity_poly.entity_id
_entity_poly.type
_entity_poly.pdbx_seq_one_letter_code
_entity_poly.pdbx_strand_id
1 'polypeptide(L)'
;MGVMRLPRPAGVYVPNSPTRSLTSEMISSPLSPEFNFDSETLTPSIIPALEYVSSKLEQRMMHVTLLVGRGKPYPTGQPSDLIVIPITPLDETAWRIVFRTVAKGAGKFSLGPSWTDALNRSQHERQAHDYLIQQSIMQNEVIFSREGLTLLNVDRIYTLKRRLCILSHRGTSPEEPSITSCAQLLHRTIKDFHGRPFSRGFFHRVYEQLNVPDELLTQVANTFRKQYKQEGIIMPPRPKAELARKSPLRAMRAARRQNPPPTRYNLPTKRGPKTPLSASDVTPITRNEWNMLVRTDFPCGKATVTKWTPSPTVMAGA
;
A
#
# COMPACT_ATOMS: atom_id res chain seq x y z
N MET A 1 -16.24 31.25 84.44
CA MET A 1 -15.44 30.34 83.58
C MET A 1 -16.41 29.58 82.67
N GLY A 2 -16.46 29.75 81.35
CA GLY A 2 -15.67 30.63 80.48
C GLY A 2 -15.71 30.19 79.01
N VAL A 3 -16.89 29.81 78.50
CA VAL A 3 -17.01 29.08 77.21
C VAL A 3 -16.79 30.01 76.02
N MET A 4 -15.58 30.04 75.48
CA MET A 4 -15.26 30.74 74.22
C MET A 4 -16.01 30.11 73.04
N ARG A 5 -16.99 30.82 72.49
CA ARG A 5 -17.60 30.50 71.19
C ARG A 5 -16.82 31.21 70.09
N LEU A 6 -16.02 30.46 69.34
CA LEU A 6 -15.38 30.95 68.11
C LEU A 6 -16.47 31.22 67.05
N PRO A 7 -16.46 32.40 66.38
CA PRO A 7 -17.39 32.67 65.29
C PRO A 7 -17.04 31.83 64.06
N ARG A 8 -18.06 31.39 63.31
CA ARG A 8 -17.86 30.77 62.00
C ARG A 8 -17.34 31.82 61.02
N PRO A 9 -16.38 31.51 60.13
CA PRO A 9 -15.94 32.45 59.10
C PRO A 9 -17.11 32.79 58.17
N ALA A 10 -17.18 34.05 57.73
CA ALA A 10 -18.23 34.54 56.85
C ALA A 10 -18.18 33.85 55.48
N GLY A 11 -19.35 33.57 54.90
CA GLY A 11 -19.43 33.00 53.56
C GLY A 11 -18.90 33.98 52.51
N VAL A 12 -18.03 33.49 51.61
CA VAL A 12 -17.53 34.29 50.49
C VAL A 12 -18.69 34.58 49.53
N TYR A 13 -19.13 35.83 49.50
CA TYR A 13 -20.16 36.30 48.57
C TYR A 13 -19.57 36.41 47.16
N VAL A 14 -19.80 35.38 46.35
CA VAL A 14 -19.49 35.41 44.91
C VAL A 14 -20.67 36.08 44.19
N PRO A 15 -20.47 37.17 43.43
CA PRO A 15 -21.56 37.84 42.73
C PRO A 15 -22.26 36.94 41.71
N ASN A 16 -23.56 37.17 41.50
CA ASN A 16 -24.41 36.40 40.58
C ASN A 16 -23.94 36.52 39.12
N SER A 17 -22.99 35.67 38.72
CA SER A 17 -22.81 35.31 37.31
C SER A 17 -24.07 34.58 36.83
N PRO A 18 -24.63 34.90 35.65
CA PRO A 18 -25.78 34.16 35.14
C PRO A 18 -25.39 32.69 34.95
N THR A 19 -26.12 31.80 35.61
CA THR A 19 -25.92 30.35 35.54
C THR A 19 -26.30 29.83 34.16
N ARG A 20 -25.38 29.97 33.20
CA ARG A 20 -25.40 29.30 31.92
C ARG A 20 -25.38 27.79 32.19
N SER A 21 -26.55 27.19 32.27
CA SER A 21 -26.72 25.76 32.49
C SER A 21 -25.93 25.00 31.43
N LEU A 22 -24.95 24.23 31.87
CA LEU A 22 -24.23 23.30 31.00
C LEU A 22 -25.20 22.20 30.60
N THR A 23 -25.91 22.42 29.48
CA THR A 23 -26.71 21.39 28.83
C THR A 23 -25.81 20.27 28.34
N SER A 24 -26.34 19.05 28.20
CA SER A 24 -25.56 17.93 27.67
C SER A 24 -25.06 18.19 26.24
N GLU A 25 -25.67 19.11 25.50
CA GLU A 25 -25.24 19.62 24.19
C GLU A 25 -23.93 20.44 24.25
N MET A 26 -23.63 21.08 25.38
CA MET A 26 -22.39 21.83 25.59
C MET A 26 -21.21 20.96 26.05
N ILE A 27 -21.49 19.73 26.47
CA ILE A 27 -20.48 18.71 26.74
C ILE A 27 -20.31 17.93 25.44
N SER A 28 -19.12 17.99 24.82
CA SER A 28 -18.84 17.11 23.69
C SER A 28 -19.09 15.66 24.11
N SER A 29 -19.81 14.89 23.28
CA SER A 29 -20.04 13.46 23.53
C SER A 29 -18.71 12.83 23.93
N PRO A 30 -18.65 12.15 25.10
CA PRO A 30 -17.37 11.74 25.69
C PRO A 30 -16.61 10.94 24.65
N LEU A 31 -15.40 11.40 24.29
CA LEU A 31 -14.58 10.83 23.21
C LEU A 31 -14.65 9.31 23.31
N SER A 32 -15.37 8.68 22.37
CA SER A 32 -15.71 7.27 22.52
C SER A 32 -14.45 6.46 22.77
N PRO A 33 -14.46 5.46 23.67
CA PRO A 33 -13.31 4.58 23.91
C PRO A 33 -13.02 3.63 22.72
N GLU A 34 -13.43 4.03 21.52
CA GLU A 34 -13.42 3.33 20.25
C GLU A 34 -12.05 3.45 19.58
N PHE A 35 -11.10 2.72 20.16
CA PHE A 35 -10.06 2.03 19.42
C PHE A 35 -9.19 2.90 18.48
N ASN A 36 -8.19 3.58 19.06
CA ASN A 36 -7.20 4.32 18.27
C ASN A 36 -5.93 3.51 17.94
N PHE A 37 -6.04 2.35 17.26
CA PHE A 37 -4.87 1.73 16.64
C PHE A 37 -4.49 2.47 15.36
N ASP A 38 -3.43 3.27 15.40
CA ASP A 38 -2.70 3.63 14.18
C ASP A 38 -1.52 2.66 13.98
N SER A 39 -1.31 2.27 12.72
CA SER A 39 -0.20 1.40 12.31
C SER A 39 1.11 2.18 12.18
N GLU A 40 1.03 3.49 11.96
CA GLU A 40 2.20 4.37 11.88
C GLU A 40 2.62 4.91 13.26
N THR A 41 1.69 4.99 14.21
CA THR A 41 1.92 5.35 15.62
C THR A 41 1.16 4.43 16.59
N LEU A 42 1.87 3.48 17.22
CA LEU A 42 1.30 2.69 18.31
C LEU A 42 0.84 3.60 19.44
N THR A 43 -0.47 3.63 19.71
CA THR A 43 -0.99 4.36 20.86
C THR A 43 -0.62 3.64 22.17
N PRO A 44 -0.11 4.34 23.19
CA PRO A 44 0.32 3.72 24.45
C PRO A 44 -0.77 2.91 25.17
N SER A 45 -2.05 3.21 24.94
CA SER A 45 -3.19 2.46 25.47
C SER A 45 -3.27 1.01 24.95
N ILE A 46 -2.72 0.73 23.78
CA ILE A 46 -2.76 -0.59 23.14
C ILE A 46 -1.57 -1.48 23.57
N ILE A 47 -0.45 -0.87 23.98
CA ILE A 47 0.77 -1.61 24.34
C ILE A 47 0.51 -2.66 25.44
N PRO A 48 -0.15 -2.36 26.59
CA PRO A 48 -0.46 -3.36 27.62
C PRO A 48 -1.31 -4.54 27.11
N ALA A 49 -2.16 -4.30 26.11
CA ALA A 49 -2.98 -5.33 25.50
C ALA A 49 -2.16 -6.29 24.63
N LEU A 50 -1.21 -5.75 23.86
CA LEU A 50 -0.26 -6.53 23.05
C LEU A 50 0.70 -7.32 23.94
N GLU A 51 1.21 -6.70 25.01
CA GLU A 51 2.03 -7.40 26.02
C GLU A 51 1.27 -8.56 26.67
N TYR A 52 0.00 -8.36 27.06
CA TYR A 52 -0.83 -9.43 27.59
C TYR A 52 -1.07 -10.57 26.58
N VAL A 53 -1.24 -10.27 25.30
CA VAL A 53 -1.33 -11.30 24.24
C VAL A 53 0.00 -12.04 24.10
N SER A 54 1.12 -11.31 24.02
CA SER A 54 2.48 -11.84 23.90
C SER A 54 2.76 -12.85 25.01
N SER A 55 2.66 -12.45 26.28
CA SER A 55 2.94 -13.33 27.41
C SER A 55 1.91 -14.44 27.64
N LYS A 56 0.79 -14.46 26.90
CA LYS A 56 -0.16 -15.59 26.87
C LYS A 56 0.10 -16.57 25.73
N LEU A 57 0.83 -16.17 24.69
CA LEU A 57 1.38 -17.06 23.67
C LEU A 57 2.72 -17.66 24.11
N GLU A 58 3.57 -16.87 24.76
CA GLU A 58 4.77 -17.27 25.51
C GLU A 58 4.46 -18.40 26.51
N GLN A 59 3.42 -18.22 27.35
CA GLN A 59 2.90 -19.26 28.28
C GLN A 59 2.27 -20.48 27.60
N ARG A 60 2.37 -20.59 26.27
CA ARG A 60 2.00 -21.77 25.46
C ARG A 60 3.13 -22.25 24.56
N MET A 61 4.35 -21.71 24.72
CA MET A 61 5.51 -21.96 23.86
C MET A 61 5.21 -21.66 22.37
N MET A 62 4.34 -20.68 22.11
CA MET A 62 3.94 -20.27 20.76
C MET A 62 4.51 -18.88 20.45
N HIS A 63 5.23 -18.75 19.33
CA HIS A 63 5.55 -17.46 18.74
C HIS A 63 4.70 -17.23 17.49
N VAL A 64 3.99 -16.10 17.42
CA VAL A 64 3.12 -15.78 16.28
C VAL A 64 3.51 -14.44 15.68
N THR A 65 3.73 -14.41 14.37
CA THR A 65 3.96 -13.17 13.62
C THR A 65 2.67 -12.78 12.90
N LEU A 66 2.06 -11.67 13.33
CA LEU A 66 0.86 -11.11 12.72
C LEU A 66 1.23 -9.91 11.84
N LEU A 67 0.65 -9.85 10.66
CA LEU A 67 0.66 -8.68 9.79
C LEU A 67 -0.53 -7.78 10.16
N VAL A 68 -0.30 -6.51 10.46
CA VAL A 68 -1.31 -5.57 10.97
C VAL A 68 -1.33 -4.26 10.18
N GLY A 69 -2.53 -3.75 9.87
CA GLY A 69 -2.70 -2.48 9.15
C GLY A 69 -4.10 -1.86 9.29
N ARG A 70 -4.22 -0.55 9.09
CA ARG A 70 -5.49 0.21 9.11
C ARG A 70 -5.78 0.82 7.72
N GLY A 71 -6.87 0.41 7.08
CA GLY A 71 -7.28 0.93 5.77
C GLY A 71 -7.89 2.34 5.81
N LYS A 72 -8.65 2.68 6.86
CA LYS A 72 -9.25 4.00 7.07
C LYS A 72 -8.19 4.99 7.63
N PRO A 73 -7.93 6.15 6.98
CA PRO A 73 -6.90 7.11 7.40
C PRO A 73 -7.32 8.09 8.51
N TYR A 74 -8.43 7.84 9.22
CA TYR A 74 -9.03 8.78 10.15
C TYR A 74 -9.24 8.15 11.54
N PRO A 75 -9.07 8.90 12.65
CA PRO A 75 -9.48 8.49 14.00
C PRO A 75 -11.00 8.68 14.19
N THR A 76 -11.81 8.09 13.30
CA THR A 76 -13.28 8.10 13.43
C THR A 76 -13.75 6.97 14.35
N GLY A 77 -14.68 7.28 15.26
CA GLY A 77 -15.48 6.33 16.05
C GLY A 77 -16.40 5.48 15.18
N GLN A 78 -15.77 4.53 14.48
CA GLN A 78 -16.37 3.62 13.52
C GLN A 78 -15.60 2.30 13.59
N PRO A 79 -16.26 1.13 13.40
CA PRO A 79 -15.55 -0.14 13.30
C PRO A 79 -14.46 -0.03 12.23
N SER A 80 -13.22 -0.20 12.66
CA SER A 80 -12.04 0.07 11.84
C SER A 80 -11.89 -0.98 10.75
N ASP A 81 -11.48 -0.55 9.56
CA ASP A 81 -10.97 -1.44 8.51
C ASP A 81 -9.56 -1.91 8.90
N LEU A 82 -9.51 -2.68 9.99
CA LEU A 82 -8.30 -3.30 10.52
C LEU A 82 -8.07 -4.60 9.74
N ILE A 83 -6.81 -4.84 9.40
CA ILE A 83 -6.33 -6.06 8.77
C ILE A 83 -5.39 -6.71 9.79
N VAL A 84 -5.62 -7.99 10.12
CA VAL A 84 -4.78 -8.78 11.03
C VAL A 84 -4.65 -10.17 10.43
N ILE A 85 -3.52 -10.47 9.79
CA ILE A 85 -3.28 -11.72 9.04
C ILE A 85 -2.06 -12.44 9.64
N PRO A 86 -2.16 -13.69 10.12
CA PRO A 86 -0.98 -14.44 10.52
C PRO A 86 -0.12 -14.80 9.31
N ILE A 87 1.18 -14.49 9.42
CA ILE A 87 2.15 -14.69 8.33
C ILE A 87 2.40 -16.19 8.13
N THR A 88 2.65 -16.93 9.21
CA THR A 88 2.70 -18.40 9.18
C THR A 88 1.30 -19.00 9.15
N PRO A 89 1.09 -20.18 8.52
CA PRO A 89 -0.14 -20.93 8.71
C PRO A 89 -0.27 -21.34 10.19
N LEU A 90 -1.49 -21.25 10.73
CA LEU A 90 -1.82 -21.70 12.08
C LEU A 90 -2.81 -22.86 11.97
N ASP A 91 -2.48 -23.98 12.62
CA ASP A 91 -3.40 -25.12 12.77
C ASP A 91 -4.66 -24.71 13.52
N GLU A 92 -5.78 -25.44 13.39
CA GLU A 92 -7.03 -25.09 14.08
C GLU A 92 -6.88 -24.92 15.60
N THR A 93 -5.98 -25.71 16.21
CA THR A 93 -5.66 -25.65 17.64
C THR A 93 -4.92 -24.37 17.98
N ALA A 94 -3.87 -24.04 17.23
CA ALA A 94 -3.09 -22.81 17.35
C ALA A 94 -3.98 -21.57 17.10
N TRP A 95 -4.80 -21.59 16.04
CA TRP A 95 -5.78 -20.56 15.72
C TRP A 95 -6.74 -20.31 16.89
N ARG A 96 -7.33 -21.38 17.45
CA ARG A 96 -8.27 -21.32 18.58
C ARG A 96 -7.62 -20.78 19.87
N ILE A 97 -6.31 -21.01 20.06
CA ILE A 97 -5.53 -20.41 21.16
C ILE A 97 -5.29 -18.92 20.91
N VAL A 98 -4.79 -18.55 19.72
CA VAL A 98 -4.51 -17.15 19.35
C VAL A 98 -5.79 -16.31 19.42
N PHE A 99 -6.87 -16.76 18.79
CA PHE A 99 -8.15 -16.07 18.79
C PHE A 99 -8.70 -15.86 20.21
N ARG A 100 -8.72 -16.91 21.07
CA ARG A 100 -9.15 -16.76 22.48
C ARG A 100 -8.25 -15.82 23.28
N THR A 101 -6.96 -15.77 22.97
CA THR A 101 -6.00 -14.89 23.66
C THR A 101 -6.20 -13.44 23.25
N VAL A 102 -6.33 -13.15 21.95
CA VAL A 102 -6.62 -11.81 21.42
C VAL A 102 -8.00 -11.32 21.88
N ALA A 103 -9.03 -12.16 21.84
CA ALA A 103 -10.37 -11.82 22.36
C ALA A 103 -10.33 -11.46 23.86
N LYS A 104 -9.56 -12.20 24.67
CA LYS A 104 -9.37 -11.90 26.09
C LYS A 104 -8.53 -10.64 26.33
N GLY A 105 -7.60 -10.30 25.44
CA GLY A 105 -6.91 -9.01 25.46
C GLY A 105 -7.88 -7.87 25.13
N ALA A 106 -8.68 -8.04 24.07
CA ALA A 106 -9.60 -7.02 23.59
C ALA A 106 -10.68 -6.64 24.60
N GLY A 107 -11.27 -7.63 25.29
CA GLY A 107 -12.23 -7.37 26.37
C GLY A 107 -11.63 -6.82 27.67
N LYS A 108 -10.30 -6.93 27.89
CA LYS A 108 -9.61 -6.43 29.09
C LYS A 108 -9.02 -5.04 28.95
N PHE A 109 -8.55 -4.71 27.74
CA PHE A 109 -7.75 -3.51 27.45
C PHE A 109 -8.33 -2.67 26.31
N SER A 110 -9.59 -2.92 25.92
CA SER A 110 -10.32 -2.14 24.92
C SER A 110 -9.65 -2.05 23.53
N LEU A 111 -9.01 -3.13 23.05
CA LEU A 111 -8.65 -3.27 21.62
C LEU A 111 -9.89 -3.27 20.70
N GLY A 112 -11.10 -3.42 21.26
CA GLY A 112 -12.35 -3.51 20.52
C GLY A 112 -12.51 -4.81 19.72
N PRO A 113 -13.72 -5.07 19.19
CA PRO A 113 -14.00 -6.28 18.42
C PRO A 113 -13.24 -6.35 17.09
N SER A 114 -12.79 -5.21 16.56
CA SER A 114 -12.12 -5.14 15.26
C SER A 114 -10.89 -6.06 15.11
N TRP A 115 -10.18 -6.37 16.19
CA TRP A 115 -9.07 -7.35 16.18
C TRP A 115 -9.55 -8.78 16.01
N THR A 116 -10.63 -9.18 16.69
CA THR A 116 -11.24 -10.51 16.51
C THR A 116 -11.92 -10.63 15.15
N ASP A 117 -12.56 -9.56 14.67
CA ASP A 117 -13.25 -9.55 13.38
C ASP A 117 -12.25 -9.59 12.21
N ALA A 118 -11.10 -8.92 12.35
CA ALA A 118 -10.02 -8.95 11.37
C ALA A 118 -9.33 -10.32 11.30
N LEU A 119 -9.15 -11.00 12.45
CA LEU A 119 -8.66 -12.38 12.48
C LEU A 119 -9.66 -13.33 11.81
N ASN A 120 -10.94 -13.29 12.20
CA ASN A 120 -11.95 -14.19 11.60
C ASN A 120 -12.08 -14.02 10.08
N ARG A 121 -11.93 -12.80 9.55
CA ARG A 121 -11.84 -12.56 8.11
C ARG A 121 -10.56 -13.14 7.50
N SER A 122 -9.40 -12.88 8.10
CA SER A 122 -8.12 -13.35 7.55
C SER A 122 -7.96 -14.86 7.52
N GLN A 123 -8.70 -15.63 8.34
CA GLN A 123 -8.77 -17.09 8.22
C GLN A 123 -9.25 -17.55 6.83
N HIS A 124 -10.20 -16.80 6.23
CA HIS A 124 -10.82 -17.12 4.95
C HIS A 124 -10.13 -16.39 3.79
N GLU A 125 -9.72 -15.14 4.01
CA GLU A 125 -9.14 -14.26 2.98
C GLU A 125 -7.64 -14.52 2.72
N ARG A 126 -6.97 -15.38 3.50
CA ARG A 126 -5.49 -15.52 3.51
C ARG A 126 -4.86 -15.77 2.13
N GLN A 127 -5.44 -16.67 1.32
CA GLN A 127 -4.92 -17.01 -0.01
C GLN A 127 -4.95 -15.80 -0.98
N ALA A 128 -5.95 -14.92 -0.85
CA ALA A 128 -6.03 -13.68 -1.63
C ALA A 128 -4.98 -12.62 -1.19
N HIS A 129 -4.29 -12.86 -0.08
CA HIS A 129 -3.29 -11.99 0.50
C HIS A 129 -1.86 -12.53 0.46
N ASP A 130 -1.57 -13.68 -0.18
CA ASP A 130 -0.21 -14.26 -0.20
C ASP A 130 0.85 -13.27 -0.76
N TYR A 131 0.54 -12.55 -1.84
CA TYR A 131 1.42 -11.50 -2.36
C TYR A 131 1.60 -10.32 -1.39
N LEU A 132 0.53 -9.93 -0.68
CA LEU A 132 0.59 -8.86 0.34
C LEU A 132 1.45 -9.27 1.54
N ILE A 133 1.34 -10.53 1.98
CA ILE A 133 2.18 -11.12 3.03
C ILE A 133 3.65 -11.08 2.58
N GLN A 134 3.96 -11.53 1.36
CA GLN A 134 5.32 -11.50 0.80
C GLN A 134 5.90 -10.08 0.75
N GLN A 135 5.19 -9.10 0.18
CA GLN A 135 5.69 -7.71 0.11
C GLN A 135 5.87 -7.09 1.51
N SER A 136 5.00 -7.42 2.46
CA SER A 136 5.12 -6.89 3.83
C SER A 136 6.27 -7.51 4.62
N ILE A 137 6.58 -8.80 4.39
CA ILE A 137 7.81 -9.44 4.90
C ILE A 137 9.04 -8.75 4.30
N MET A 138 9.04 -8.46 3.00
CA MET A 138 10.15 -7.75 2.34
C MET A 138 10.33 -6.31 2.86
N GLN A 139 9.25 -5.64 3.25
CA GLN A 139 9.30 -4.32 3.91
C GLN A 139 9.85 -4.40 5.35
N ASN A 140 9.60 -5.52 6.06
CA ASN A 140 10.07 -5.82 7.41
C ASN A 140 9.89 -4.68 8.45
N GLU A 141 8.80 -3.92 8.33
CA GLU A 141 8.49 -2.85 9.28
C GLU A 141 7.87 -3.44 10.56
N VAL A 142 8.71 -3.73 11.55
CA VAL A 142 8.28 -4.21 12.87
C VAL A 142 7.57 -3.08 13.63
N ILE A 143 6.29 -3.28 13.95
CA ILE A 143 5.48 -2.38 14.80
C ILE A 143 5.70 -2.70 16.28
N PHE A 144 5.70 -3.98 16.63
CA PHE A 144 5.84 -4.49 18.00
C PHE A 144 6.57 -5.82 17.95
N SER A 145 7.43 -6.11 18.92
CA SER A 145 7.97 -7.46 19.10
C SER A 145 8.27 -7.74 20.56
N ARG A 146 7.76 -8.86 21.06
CA ARG A 146 8.12 -9.48 22.34
C ARG A 146 8.02 -10.99 22.21
N GLU A 147 8.50 -11.71 23.22
CA GLU A 147 8.41 -13.16 23.27
C GLU A 147 6.94 -13.61 23.17
N GLY A 148 6.67 -14.48 22.19
CA GLY A 148 5.32 -14.93 21.82
C GLY A 148 4.61 -14.13 20.72
N LEU A 149 4.95 -12.86 20.47
CA LEU A 149 4.24 -12.01 19.49
C LEU A 149 5.14 -10.98 18.78
N THR A 150 5.20 -11.07 17.46
CA THR A 150 5.69 -9.99 16.58
C THR A 150 4.54 -9.44 15.73
N LEU A 151 4.43 -8.11 15.63
CA LEU A 151 3.57 -7.42 14.68
C LEU A 151 4.41 -6.75 13.59
N LEU A 152 4.14 -7.06 12.33
CA LEU A 152 4.67 -6.31 11.18
C LEU A 152 3.59 -5.37 10.62
N ASN A 153 3.99 -4.23 10.08
CA ASN A 153 3.09 -3.35 9.33
C ASN A 153 2.79 -3.95 7.94
N VAL A 154 1.55 -3.78 7.49
CA VAL A 154 1.16 -4.00 6.09
C VAL A 154 2.01 -3.11 5.18
N ASP A 155 2.37 -3.63 4.00
CA ASP A 155 3.03 -2.87 2.94
C ASP A 155 2.41 -1.47 2.76
N ARG A 156 3.27 -0.46 2.72
CA ARG A 156 2.87 0.95 2.61
C ARG A 156 2.27 1.27 1.24
N ILE A 157 2.62 0.52 0.19
CA ILE A 157 2.03 0.69 -1.15
C ILE A 157 0.59 0.16 -1.15
N TYR A 158 0.32 -1.02 -0.59
CA TYR A 158 -1.03 -1.51 -0.33
C TYR A 158 -1.83 -0.54 0.55
N THR A 159 -1.24 -0.07 1.65
CA THR A 159 -1.89 0.83 2.61
C THR A 159 -2.28 2.15 1.95
N LEU A 160 -1.39 2.75 1.16
CA LEU A 160 -1.67 3.93 0.35
C LEU A 160 -2.81 3.65 -0.64
N LYS A 161 -2.76 2.53 -1.38
CA LYS A 161 -3.77 2.18 -2.38
C LYS A 161 -5.15 1.92 -1.75
N ARG A 162 -5.19 1.29 -0.58
CA ARG A 162 -6.42 1.05 0.21
C ARG A 162 -7.02 2.35 0.74
N ARG A 163 -6.19 3.27 1.28
CA ARG A 163 -6.62 4.61 1.71
C ARG A 163 -7.27 5.39 0.55
N LEU A 164 -6.63 5.41 -0.63
CA LEU A 164 -7.16 6.10 -1.81
C LEU A 164 -8.44 5.47 -2.36
N CYS A 165 -8.53 4.13 -2.37
CA CYS A 165 -9.77 3.42 -2.72
C CYS A 165 -10.92 3.79 -1.77
N ILE A 166 -10.69 3.83 -0.45
CA ILE A 166 -11.70 4.23 0.53
C ILE A 166 -12.14 5.69 0.36
N LEU A 167 -11.21 6.60 0.06
CA LEU A 167 -11.55 8.00 -0.25
C LEU A 167 -12.43 8.10 -1.51
N SER A 168 -12.14 7.32 -2.55
CA SER A 168 -12.95 7.28 -3.78
C SER A 168 -14.39 6.84 -3.55
N HIS A 169 -14.64 5.93 -2.60
CA HIS A 169 -15.99 5.40 -2.33
C HIS A 169 -16.83 6.30 -1.41
N ARG A 170 -16.23 7.33 -0.79
CA ARG A 170 -16.93 8.19 0.18
C ARG A 170 -17.78 9.29 -0.49
N GLY A 171 -17.62 9.53 -1.79
CA GLY A 171 -18.43 10.45 -2.60
C GLY A 171 -18.27 11.96 -2.29
N THR A 172 -17.73 12.31 -1.14
CA THR A 172 -17.37 13.69 -0.76
C THR A 172 -16.07 14.11 -1.45
N SER A 173 -15.87 15.42 -1.65
CA SER A 173 -14.54 15.95 -2.01
C SER A 173 -13.50 15.46 -0.99
N PRO A 174 -12.38 14.86 -1.42
CA PRO A 174 -11.41 14.28 -0.51
C PRO A 174 -10.79 15.35 0.39
N GLU A 175 -10.87 15.13 1.70
CA GLU A 175 -10.43 16.09 2.72
C GLU A 175 -8.90 16.30 2.64
N GLU A 176 -8.44 17.56 2.59
CA GLU A 176 -7.02 17.91 2.53
C GLU A 176 -6.09 17.15 3.52
N PRO A 177 -6.44 16.94 4.81
CA PRO A 177 -5.60 16.14 5.72
C PRO A 177 -5.42 14.69 5.25
N SER A 178 -6.43 14.07 4.62
CA SER A 178 -6.36 12.69 4.15
C SER A 178 -5.42 12.52 2.94
N ILE A 179 -5.46 13.49 2.00
CA ILE A 179 -4.54 13.55 0.86
C ILE A 179 -3.11 13.84 1.36
N THR A 180 -2.98 14.68 2.40
CA THR A 180 -1.69 14.99 3.05
C THR A 180 -1.07 13.75 3.71
N SER A 181 -1.86 12.96 4.46
CA SER A 181 -1.43 11.66 4.98
C SER A 181 -0.97 10.70 3.88
N CYS A 182 -1.71 10.64 2.76
CA CYS A 182 -1.32 9.84 1.60
C CYS A 182 0.01 10.33 0.98
N ALA A 183 0.24 11.64 0.90
CA ALA A 183 1.50 12.21 0.41
C ALA A 183 2.69 11.97 1.37
N GLN A 184 2.46 12.00 2.69
CA GLN A 184 3.46 11.65 3.71
C GLN A 184 3.85 10.17 3.64
N LEU A 185 2.88 9.26 3.52
CA LEU A 185 3.11 7.82 3.35
C LEU A 185 3.87 7.53 2.05
N LEU A 186 3.50 8.21 0.96
CA LEU A 186 4.23 8.16 -0.31
C LEU A 186 5.68 8.66 -0.16
N HIS A 187 5.92 9.76 0.56
CA HIS A 187 7.27 10.28 0.80
C HIS A 187 8.15 9.32 1.61
N ARG A 188 7.60 8.70 2.67
CA ARG A 188 8.30 7.64 3.43
C ARG A 188 8.65 6.46 2.51
N THR A 189 7.69 6.00 1.71
CA THR A 189 7.88 4.89 0.76
C THR A 189 8.96 5.21 -0.28
N ILE A 190 8.91 6.37 -0.92
CA ILE A 190 9.91 6.81 -1.91
C ILE A 190 11.31 6.91 -1.30
N LYS A 191 11.43 7.41 -0.06
CA LYS A 191 12.71 7.51 0.64
C LYS A 191 13.36 6.12 0.81
N ASP A 192 12.58 5.12 1.20
CA ASP A 192 13.04 3.75 1.40
C ASP A 192 13.45 3.10 0.05
N PHE A 193 12.74 3.40 -1.05
CA PHE A 193 13.13 3.02 -2.43
C PHE A 193 14.18 3.98 -3.06
N HIS A 194 15.16 4.43 -2.26
CA HIS A 194 16.29 5.26 -2.67
C HIS A 194 15.91 6.57 -3.42
N GLY A 195 14.77 7.17 -3.09
CA GLY A 195 14.30 8.41 -3.73
C GLY A 195 13.71 8.22 -5.13
N ARG A 196 13.47 6.98 -5.58
CA ARG A 196 12.91 6.73 -6.92
C ARG A 196 11.40 7.00 -6.94
N PRO A 197 10.90 7.84 -7.88
CA PRO A 197 9.47 8.08 -8.02
C PRO A 197 8.76 6.90 -8.68
N PHE A 198 7.51 6.67 -8.30
CA PHE A 198 6.67 5.63 -8.90
C PHE A 198 6.04 6.12 -10.21
N SER A 199 5.67 5.21 -11.12
CA SER A 199 4.89 5.58 -12.30
C SER A 199 3.39 5.41 -12.06
N ARG A 200 2.54 6.17 -12.75
CA ARG A 200 1.08 5.93 -12.75
C ARG A 200 0.73 4.46 -13.07
N GLY A 201 1.44 3.85 -14.02
CA GLY A 201 1.21 2.46 -14.44
C GLY A 201 1.62 1.41 -13.40
N PHE A 202 2.51 1.75 -12.46
CA PHE A 202 2.87 0.86 -11.34
C PHE A 202 1.67 0.67 -10.40
N PHE A 203 1.01 1.76 -10.00
CA PHE A 203 -0.16 1.69 -9.11
C PHE A 203 -1.33 0.90 -9.72
N HIS A 204 -1.49 0.90 -11.05
CA HIS A 204 -2.54 0.08 -11.69
C HIS A 204 -2.22 -1.42 -11.71
N ARG A 205 -0.94 -1.82 -11.76
CA ARG A 205 -0.50 -3.23 -11.77
C ARG A 205 -0.35 -3.84 -10.37
N VAL A 206 0.04 -3.04 -9.38
CA VAL A 206 0.33 -3.54 -8.03
C VAL A 206 -0.96 -3.56 -7.20
N TYR A 207 -1.36 -4.74 -6.74
CA TYR A 207 -2.67 -5.04 -6.14
C TYR A 207 -3.86 -4.68 -7.05
N GLU A 208 -3.99 -5.38 -8.19
CA GLU A 208 -5.04 -5.15 -9.19
C GLU A 208 -6.47 -5.16 -8.61
N GLN A 209 -6.71 -5.94 -7.55
CA GLN A 209 -7.98 -6.03 -6.82
C GLN A 209 -8.40 -4.72 -6.10
N LEU A 210 -7.48 -3.77 -5.93
CA LEU A 210 -7.79 -2.42 -5.47
C LEU A 210 -7.74 -1.49 -6.68
N ASN A 211 -8.88 -1.03 -7.21
CA ASN A 211 -8.88 0.03 -8.22
C ASN A 211 -8.75 1.42 -7.54
N VAL A 212 -8.02 2.35 -8.15
CA VAL A 212 -7.85 3.73 -7.67
C VAL A 212 -7.98 4.69 -8.86
N PRO A 213 -8.87 5.70 -8.80
CA PRO A 213 -9.05 6.63 -9.90
C PRO A 213 -7.82 7.53 -10.08
N ASP A 214 -7.49 7.81 -11.33
CA ASP A 214 -6.33 8.64 -11.68
C ASP A 214 -6.42 10.08 -11.17
N GLU A 215 -7.62 10.57 -10.89
CA GLU A 215 -7.85 11.90 -10.30
C GLU A 215 -7.25 11.98 -8.90
N LEU A 216 -7.44 10.96 -8.05
CA LEU A 216 -6.85 10.90 -6.71
C LEU A 216 -5.32 10.73 -6.78
N LEU A 217 -4.81 9.91 -7.71
CA LEU A 217 -3.36 9.83 -7.96
C LEU A 217 -2.78 11.18 -8.40
N THR A 218 -3.51 11.93 -9.23
CA THR A 218 -3.11 13.28 -9.67
C THR A 218 -3.14 14.27 -8.50
N GLN A 219 -4.15 14.20 -7.62
CA GLN A 219 -4.23 15.05 -6.43
C GLN A 219 -3.09 14.78 -5.45
N VAL A 220 -2.78 13.51 -5.14
CA VAL A 220 -1.63 13.13 -4.30
C VAL A 220 -0.31 13.56 -4.93
N ALA A 221 -0.14 13.41 -6.25
CA ALA A 221 1.06 13.89 -6.95
C ALA A 221 1.22 15.42 -6.83
N ASN A 222 0.12 16.17 -6.91
CA ASN A 222 0.11 17.63 -6.79
C ASN A 222 0.38 18.10 -5.35
N THR A 223 -0.24 17.49 -4.33
CA THR A 223 0.04 17.83 -2.92
C THR A 223 1.46 17.46 -2.51
N PHE A 224 1.94 16.28 -2.93
CA PHE A 224 3.33 15.86 -2.75
C PHE A 224 4.30 16.88 -3.38
N ARG A 225 4.07 17.30 -4.62
CA ARG A 225 4.89 18.31 -5.32
C ARG A 225 4.86 19.67 -4.62
N LYS A 226 3.69 20.09 -4.12
CA LYS A 226 3.51 21.33 -3.33
C LYS A 226 4.31 21.28 -2.01
N GLN A 227 4.34 20.14 -1.34
CA GLN A 227 4.94 19.95 -0.02
C GLN A 227 6.45 19.68 -0.07
N TYR A 228 6.90 18.77 -0.94
CA TYR A 228 8.28 18.26 -0.98
C TYR A 228 9.13 18.82 -2.13
N LYS A 229 8.54 19.60 -3.05
CA LYS A 229 9.18 20.17 -4.26
C LYS A 229 9.81 19.13 -5.20
N GLN A 230 9.46 17.87 -5.05
CA GLN A 230 9.88 16.73 -5.88
C GLN A 230 8.67 16.12 -6.59
N GLU A 231 8.89 15.35 -7.66
CA GLU A 231 7.83 14.57 -8.29
C GLU A 231 7.82 13.16 -7.69
N GLY A 232 6.75 12.77 -7.01
CA GLY A 232 6.64 11.46 -6.37
C GLY A 232 5.94 10.39 -7.23
N ILE A 233 5.08 10.83 -8.15
CA ILE A 233 4.41 10.00 -9.15
C ILE A 233 4.67 10.59 -10.53
N ILE A 234 5.38 9.85 -11.39
CA ILE A 234 5.53 10.18 -12.81
C ILE A 234 4.19 9.96 -13.48
N MET A 235 3.50 11.06 -13.75
CA MET A 235 2.34 11.12 -14.62
C MET A 235 2.82 11.20 -16.08
N PRO A 236 2.29 10.38 -17.00
CA PRO A 236 2.62 10.54 -18.42
C PRO A 236 2.20 11.94 -18.87
N PRO A 237 3.00 12.63 -19.71
CA PRO A 237 2.61 13.94 -20.22
C PRO A 237 1.26 13.80 -20.94
N ARG A 238 0.27 14.60 -20.55
CA ARG A 238 -0.97 14.72 -21.32
C ARG A 238 -0.55 15.00 -22.78
N PRO A 239 -1.05 14.24 -23.78
CA PRO A 239 -0.72 14.54 -25.16
C PRO A 239 -1.11 15.99 -25.40
N LYS A 240 -0.12 16.83 -25.74
CA LYS A 240 -0.39 18.23 -26.11
C LYS A 240 -1.38 18.15 -27.25
N ALA A 241 -2.58 18.69 -27.06
CA ALA A 241 -3.56 18.78 -28.13
C ALA A 241 -2.85 19.40 -29.33
N GLU A 242 -2.78 18.70 -30.45
CA GLU A 242 -2.12 19.23 -31.64
C GLU A 242 -2.89 20.49 -32.03
N LEU A 243 -2.28 21.66 -31.75
CA LEU A 243 -2.76 22.96 -32.22
C LEU A 243 -2.99 22.82 -33.71
N ALA A 244 -4.27 22.76 -34.10
CA ALA A 244 -4.68 22.17 -35.36
C ALA A 244 -3.82 22.72 -36.49
N ARG A 245 -2.96 21.87 -37.05
CA ARG A 245 -2.00 22.24 -38.10
C ARG A 245 -2.81 22.66 -39.32
N LYS A 246 -3.09 23.96 -39.42
CA LYS A 246 -3.81 24.57 -40.54
C LYS A 246 -3.04 24.24 -41.80
N SER A 247 -3.49 23.22 -42.50
CA SER A 247 -2.93 22.79 -43.77
C SER A 247 -3.02 23.98 -44.73
N PRO A 248 -1.90 24.50 -45.26
CA PRO A 248 -1.94 25.66 -46.12
C PRO A 248 -2.76 25.30 -47.36
N LEU A 249 -3.83 26.06 -47.60
CA LEU A 249 -4.73 25.85 -48.74
C LEU A 249 -3.93 25.84 -50.03
N ARG A 250 -3.88 24.68 -50.69
CA ARG A 250 -3.07 24.46 -51.88
C ARG A 250 -3.69 25.21 -53.06
N ALA A 251 -3.20 26.41 -53.32
CA ALA A 251 -3.73 27.29 -54.36
C ALA A 251 -3.84 26.57 -55.71
N MET A 252 -5.05 26.57 -56.28
CA MET A 252 -5.27 26.14 -57.67
C MET A 252 -4.45 27.04 -58.61
N ARG A 253 -3.59 26.44 -59.43
CA ARG A 253 -3.04 27.11 -60.62
C ARG A 253 -3.80 26.66 -61.85
N ALA A 254 -4.01 27.59 -62.77
CA ALA A 254 -4.95 27.47 -63.88
C ALA A 254 -4.59 26.34 -64.87
N ALA A 255 -5.61 25.81 -65.54
CA ALA A 255 -5.46 24.82 -66.59
C ALA A 255 -4.84 25.44 -67.86
N ARG A 256 -3.96 24.68 -68.53
CA ARG A 256 -3.51 24.94 -69.91
C ARG A 256 -3.64 23.65 -70.70
N ARG A 257 -4.22 23.72 -71.90
CA ARG A 257 -4.56 22.52 -72.71
C ARG A 257 -3.35 21.95 -73.47
N GLN A 258 -3.22 20.63 -73.37
CA GLN A 258 -2.86 19.63 -74.40
C GLN A 258 -1.79 19.96 -75.47
N ASN A 259 -0.80 19.06 -75.61
CA ASN A 259 -0.66 18.19 -76.81
C ASN A 259 0.26 16.97 -76.55
N PRO A 260 0.31 15.94 -77.44
CA PRO A 260 0.67 14.55 -77.08
C PRO A 260 2.17 14.15 -77.18
N PRO A 261 2.58 12.93 -76.73
CA PRO A 261 3.97 12.57 -76.42
C PRO A 261 4.69 11.75 -77.52
N PRO A 262 5.96 11.35 -77.27
CA PRO A 262 6.30 9.94 -77.50
C PRO A 262 7.23 9.27 -76.45
N THR A 263 7.34 7.93 -76.59
CA THR A 263 8.44 7.04 -76.14
C THR A 263 8.71 6.82 -74.64
N ARG A 264 8.02 5.80 -74.11
CA ARG A 264 8.49 4.75 -73.15
C ARG A 264 9.92 4.88 -72.57
N TYR A 265 10.01 4.94 -71.24
CA TYR A 265 11.01 4.18 -70.47
C TYR A 265 10.32 3.49 -69.28
N ASN A 266 10.52 2.18 -69.15
CA ASN A 266 10.08 1.40 -67.99
C ASN A 266 11.22 1.32 -66.96
N LEU A 267 11.00 1.71 -65.71
CA LEU A 267 11.58 1.08 -64.49
C LEU A 267 10.86 1.65 -63.23
N PRO A 268 11.00 1.07 -62.03
CA PRO A 268 9.89 0.29 -61.52
C PRO A 268 9.22 0.90 -60.28
N THR A 269 8.01 0.43 -59.99
CA THR A 269 7.33 0.69 -58.72
C THR A 269 8.20 0.25 -57.54
N LYS A 270 8.37 1.13 -56.54
CA LYS A 270 8.99 0.77 -55.25
C LYS A 270 8.08 -0.20 -54.52
N ARG A 271 8.32 -1.49 -54.74
CA ARG A 271 7.73 -2.59 -53.96
C ARG A 271 7.99 -2.36 -52.47
N GLY A 272 7.03 -2.76 -51.63
CA GLY A 272 7.24 -2.84 -50.18
C GLY A 272 8.33 -3.86 -49.80
N PRO A 273 8.69 -3.97 -48.52
CA PRO A 273 9.69 -4.92 -48.06
C PRO A 273 9.33 -6.35 -48.50
N LYS A 274 10.24 -7.00 -49.23
CA LYS A 274 10.12 -8.42 -49.56
C LYS A 274 10.47 -9.24 -48.33
N THR A 275 9.60 -10.18 -47.97
CA THR A 275 9.97 -11.30 -47.10
C THR A 275 11.09 -12.10 -47.80
N PRO A 276 12.20 -12.44 -47.11
CA PRO A 276 13.21 -13.36 -47.66
C PRO A 276 12.59 -14.75 -47.86
N LEU A 277 13.06 -15.49 -48.88
CA LEU A 277 12.57 -16.84 -49.19
C LEU A 277 13.56 -17.93 -48.75
N SER A 278 14.82 -17.56 -48.51
CA SER A 278 15.87 -18.46 -48.04
C SER A 278 16.75 -17.78 -46.97
N ALA A 279 17.37 -18.58 -46.11
CA ALA A 279 18.34 -18.12 -45.10
C ALA A 279 19.63 -17.53 -45.72
N SER A 280 19.83 -17.68 -47.03
CA SER A 280 20.84 -16.96 -47.83
C SER A 280 20.55 -15.47 -47.98
N ASP A 281 19.28 -15.07 -47.93
CA ASP A 281 18.80 -13.74 -48.35
C ASP A 281 18.87 -12.71 -47.21
N VAL A 282 19.30 -13.15 -46.03
CA VAL A 282 19.34 -12.40 -44.77
C VAL A 282 20.75 -11.87 -44.55
N THR A 283 20.89 -10.55 -44.33
CA THR A 283 22.20 -9.92 -44.12
C THR A 283 22.85 -10.37 -42.80
N PRO A 284 24.18 -10.28 -42.65
CA PRO A 284 24.87 -10.82 -41.47
C PRO A 284 24.39 -10.28 -40.11
N ILE A 285 23.90 -9.04 -40.10
CA ILE A 285 23.37 -8.35 -38.91
C ILE A 285 22.10 -9.05 -38.41
N THR A 286 21.08 -9.18 -39.26
CA THR A 286 19.80 -9.79 -38.88
C THR A 286 19.88 -11.32 -38.78
N ARG A 287 20.81 -11.98 -39.48
CA ARG A 287 21.04 -13.42 -39.34
C ARG A 287 21.32 -13.83 -37.88
N ASN A 288 22.02 -12.99 -37.13
CA ASN A 288 22.37 -13.31 -35.74
C ASN A 288 21.16 -13.26 -34.80
N GLU A 289 20.14 -12.45 -35.12
CA GLU A 289 18.89 -12.34 -34.35
C GLU A 289 18.00 -13.58 -34.56
N TRP A 290 17.91 -14.07 -35.81
CA TRP A 290 17.16 -15.31 -36.12
C TRP A 290 17.75 -16.57 -35.49
N ASN A 291 19.06 -16.61 -35.18
CA ASN A 291 19.69 -17.75 -34.54
C ASN A 291 19.16 -18.06 -33.12
N MET A 292 18.52 -17.10 -32.44
CA MET A 292 17.85 -17.37 -31.15
C MET A 292 16.62 -18.28 -31.28
N LEU A 293 15.90 -18.22 -32.41
CA LEU A 293 14.69 -19.02 -32.62
C LEU A 293 15.03 -20.48 -32.99
N VAL A 294 16.11 -20.69 -33.74
CA VAL A 294 16.54 -22.03 -34.18
C VAL A 294 17.19 -22.85 -33.05
N ARG A 295 17.77 -22.19 -32.03
CA ARG A 295 18.31 -22.87 -30.83
C ARG A 295 17.23 -23.15 -29.78
N THR A 296 16.26 -23.99 -30.15
CA THR A 296 15.21 -24.51 -29.26
C THR A 296 15.25 -26.03 -29.10
N ASP A 297 16.46 -26.59 -29.02
CA ASP A 297 16.68 -27.94 -28.48
C ASP A 297 16.30 -27.97 -27.00
N PHE A 298 15.12 -28.48 -26.66
CA PHE A 298 14.66 -28.62 -25.27
C PHE A 298 15.47 -29.70 -24.53
N PRO A 299 16.23 -29.38 -23.47
CA PRO A 299 16.94 -30.39 -22.68
C PRO A 299 15.95 -31.08 -21.74
N CYS A 300 15.37 -32.19 -22.20
CA CYS A 300 14.52 -33.03 -21.37
C CYS A 300 15.36 -33.71 -20.27
N GLY A 301 15.31 -33.15 -19.06
CA GLY A 301 15.53 -33.83 -17.78
C GLY A 301 16.83 -34.62 -17.57
N LYS A 302 17.75 -34.05 -16.79
CA LYS A 302 18.52 -34.80 -15.78
C LYS A 302 19.02 -33.86 -14.68
N ALA A 303 18.58 -34.10 -13.45
CA ALA A 303 19.06 -33.36 -12.28
C ALA A 303 20.36 -33.98 -11.77
N THR A 304 21.43 -33.17 -11.71
CA THR A 304 22.71 -33.59 -11.12
C THR A 304 22.92 -32.81 -9.82
N VAL A 305 22.53 -33.42 -8.70
CA VAL A 305 22.70 -32.83 -7.36
C VAL A 305 24.13 -33.10 -6.87
N THR A 306 25.03 -32.13 -7.05
CA THR A 306 26.34 -32.15 -6.38
C THR A 306 26.21 -31.67 -4.94
N LYS A 307 25.94 -32.61 -4.02
CA LYS A 307 26.11 -32.38 -2.58
C LYS A 307 27.55 -31.95 -2.28
N TRP A 308 27.73 -30.76 -1.72
CA TRP A 308 28.94 -30.42 -0.97
C TRP A 308 28.63 -30.51 0.53
N THR A 309 28.98 -31.65 1.13
CA THR A 309 28.95 -31.86 2.57
C THR A 309 30.38 -31.80 3.11
N PRO A 310 30.78 -30.74 3.83
CA PRO A 310 32.04 -30.76 4.58
C PRO A 310 31.90 -31.73 5.76
N SER A 311 32.72 -32.76 5.81
CA SER A 311 32.78 -33.69 6.95
C SER A 311 33.40 -32.99 8.17
N PRO A 312 32.89 -33.22 9.40
CA PRO A 312 33.46 -32.63 10.60
C PRO A 312 34.76 -33.33 11.00
N THR A 313 35.85 -32.57 11.14
CA THR A 313 37.09 -33.07 11.75
C THR A 313 36.89 -33.25 13.24
N VAL A 314 36.71 -34.50 13.68
CA VAL A 314 36.73 -34.86 15.11
C VAL A 314 38.19 -34.90 15.57
N MET A 315 38.59 -33.95 16.40
CA MET A 315 39.76 -34.06 17.27
C MET A 315 39.26 -34.22 18.70
N ALA A 316 39.54 -35.37 19.31
CA ALA A 316 39.09 -35.71 20.65
C ALA A 316 40.22 -36.34 21.46
N GLY A 317 40.56 -35.70 22.58
CA GLY A 317 41.16 -36.33 23.76
C GLY A 317 42.62 -36.77 23.67
N ALA A 318 43.52 -35.89 24.11
CA ALA A 318 44.63 -36.22 25.02
C ALA A 318 44.85 -35.01 25.95
#